data_AF-A0A4P6HNC6-F1
#
_entry.id   AF-A0A4P6HNC6-F1
#
_cell.length_a   1.000
_cell.length_b   1.000
_cell.length_c   1.000
_cell.angle_alpha   90.00
_cell.angle_beta   90.00
_cell.angle_gamma   90.00
#
_symmetry.space_group_name_H-M   'P 1'
#
loop_
_entity.id
_entity.type
_entity.pdbx_description
1 polymer ?
#
loop_
_entity_poly.entity_id
_entity_poly.type
_entity_poly.pdbx_seq_one_letter_code
_entity_poly.pdbx_strand_id
1 'polypeptide(L)'
;MKSFPVVCCVIVNALLLAAAGFLGTGPAAVALLAASFALTTIFVFWTQSAVNGACAQMQDTFAAMTSNAFTCSITDHPLLETAALREALIPHETALKARLSRDEAMIGNIITPMAIVDEQGKIKWLNEYMVKLTENDGAPEKHIGTSFSRFFYGDSRETVAEHALRTRQKQSSKTEFDTRKGHHKFISIFSAPVVDFDGKLIGAFVSVADFTGVVLKERTITEQNNRIASGVKEATAVAESLAEAAEQMSAQIGHSTEGMEEQRARTAEVATAIEEMNSTILEVARNAGDAAATAGQANSMAATGAGLVDKVIEVMESVSEKANGLKSEMRGLGEQAQGIGQIMQVISDIADQTNLLALNAAIEAARAGEAGRGFAVVADEVRKLAEKTMTATKEVSNYIRAIQDSASRNMAATDETTHVIEKADALAHEAGDALRQILNFVERTSDQVRGIATAAEQQSATSEEINRSTDHINTIAESTAGAMAVASSAVTDLAHLASDLKTSMTRMHLEQ
;
A
#
# COMPACT_ATOMS: atom_id res chain seq x y z
N MET A 1 1.36 120.36 -7.15
CA MET A 1 0.96 121.69 -7.66
C MET A 1 -0.55 121.77 -7.92
N LYS A 2 -1.40 121.61 -6.90
CA LYS A 2 -2.87 121.65 -7.06
C LYS A 2 -3.61 122.54 -6.05
N SER A 3 -2.90 123.35 -5.26
CA SER A 3 -3.49 124.38 -4.38
C SER A 3 -3.48 125.78 -5.02
N PHE A 4 -3.02 125.89 -6.27
CA PHE A 4 -2.84 127.17 -6.95
C PHE A 4 -4.13 128.02 -7.06
N PRO A 5 -5.31 127.47 -7.42
CA PRO A 5 -6.52 128.29 -7.48
C PRO A 5 -7.05 128.69 -6.09
N VAL A 6 -6.86 127.84 -5.07
CA VAL A 6 -7.28 128.11 -3.67
C VAL A 6 -6.46 129.26 -3.07
N VAL A 7 -5.13 129.17 -3.20
CA VAL A 7 -4.22 130.21 -2.70
C VAL A 7 -4.45 131.53 -3.43
N CYS A 8 -4.68 131.49 -4.74
CA CYS A 8 -4.94 132.70 -5.53
C CYS A 8 -6.26 133.38 -5.13
N CYS A 9 -7.34 132.61 -4.91
CA CYS A 9 -8.62 133.17 -4.45
C CYS A 9 -8.50 133.82 -3.07
N VAL A 10 -7.81 133.17 -2.12
CA VAL A 10 -7.62 133.71 -0.77
C VAL A 10 -6.78 134.99 -0.79
N ILE A 11 -5.69 135.02 -1.58
CA ILE A 11 -4.83 136.21 -1.69
C ILE A 11 -5.57 137.37 -2.35
N VAL A 12 -6.27 137.13 -3.46
CA VAL A 12 -7.07 138.17 -4.15
C VAL A 12 -8.14 138.71 -3.22
N ASN A 13 -8.81 137.85 -2.46
CA ASN A 13 -9.84 138.28 -1.53
C ASN A 13 -9.28 139.10 -0.35
N ALA A 14 -8.13 138.69 0.20
CA ALA A 14 -7.44 139.44 1.24
C ALA A 14 -6.98 140.83 0.75
N LEU A 15 -6.50 140.92 -0.49
CA LEU A 15 -6.14 142.20 -1.13
C LEU A 15 -7.35 143.11 -1.35
N LEU A 16 -8.49 142.55 -1.77
CA LEU A 16 -9.74 143.31 -1.93
C LEU A 16 -10.23 143.88 -0.59
N LEU A 17 -10.16 143.09 0.49
CA LEU A 17 -10.52 143.53 1.85
C LEU A 17 -9.56 144.60 2.38
N ALA A 18 -8.25 144.43 2.17
CA ALA A 18 -7.25 145.42 2.57
C ALA A 18 -7.41 146.75 1.80
N ALA A 19 -7.70 146.68 0.49
CA ALA A 19 -7.96 147.86 -0.32
C ALA A 19 -9.23 148.59 0.13
N ALA A 20 -10.30 147.87 0.47
CA ALA A 20 -11.52 148.47 1.01
C ALA A 20 -11.27 149.21 2.34
N GLY A 21 -10.41 148.67 3.21
CA GLY A 21 -10.04 149.30 4.48
C GLY A 21 -9.34 150.65 4.35
N PHE A 22 -8.55 150.86 3.28
CA PHE A 22 -7.85 152.13 3.03
C PHE A 22 -8.76 153.22 2.43
N LEU A 23 -9.84 152.84 1.73
CA LEU A 23 -10.70 153.77 0.97
C LEU A 23 -11.83 154.42 1.79
N GLY A 24 -11.96 154.09 3.08
CA GLY A 24 -12.97 154.67 3.97
C GLY A 24 -14.42 154.37 3.53
N THR A 25 -15.39 155.18 3.96
CA THR A 25 -16.83 154.93 3.73
C THR A 25 -17.36 155.43 2.37
N GLY A 26 -16.52 155.43 1.34
CA GLY A 26 -16.90 155.84 -0.02
C GLY A 26 -17.57 154.70 -0.82
N PRO A 27 -18.31 155.01 -1.89
CA PRO A 27 -18.98 154.00 -2.73
C PRO A 27 -18.02 152.97 -3.35
N ALA A 28 -16.75 153.33 -3.57
CA ALA A 28 -15.73 152.41 -4.06
C ALA A 28 -15.39 151.27 -3.05
N ALA A 29 -15.42 151.56 -1.73
CA ALA A 29 -15.15 150.55 -0.71
C ALA A 29 -16.27 149.51 -0.61
N VAL A 30 -17.53 149.93 -0.80
CA VAL A 30 -18.68 149.02 -0.84
C VAL A 30 -18.62 148.08 -2.04
N ALA A 31 -18.20 148.57 -3.21
CA ALA A 31 -18.01 147.73 -4.40
C ALA A 31 -16.91 146.68 -4.19
N LEU A 32 -15.81 147.03 -3.54
CA LEU A 32 -14.72 146.09 -3.21
C LEU A 32 -15.18 145.02 -2.20
N LEU A 33 -15.94 145.41 -1.17
CA LEU A 33 -16.53 144.45 -0.22
C LEU A 33 -17.55 143.53 -0.88
N ALA A 34 -18.38 144.03 -1.80
CA ALA A 34 -19.32 143.21 -2.56
C ALA A 34 -18.59 142.23 -3.50
N ALA A 35 -17.52 142.66 -4.16
CA ALA A 35 -16.69 141.78 -4.98
C ALA A 35 -16.00 140.69 -4.14
N SER A 36 -15.51 141.05 -2.95
CA SER A 36 -14.94 140.11 -1.97
C SER A 36 -15.97 139.06 -1.52
N PHE A 37 -17.20 139.51 -1.22
CA PHE A 37 -18.30 138.61 -0.83
C PHE A 37 -18.68 137.67 -1.99
N ALA A 38 -18.81 138.19 -3.20
CA ALA A 38 -19.10 137.38 -4.39
C ALA A 38 -18.04 136.29 -4.63
N LEU A 39 -16.76 136.67 -4.58
CA LEU A 39 -15.62 135.74 -4.72
C LEU A 39 -15.63 134.64 -3.65
N THR A 40 -15.96 134.97 -2.41
CA THR A 40 -16.07 133.96 -1.33
C THR A 40 -17.25 133.02 -1.53
N THR A 41 -18.43 133.52 -1.91
CA THR A 41 -19.57 132.63 -2.22
C THR A 41 -19.30 131.71 -3.40
N ILE A 42 -18.69 132.20 -4.48
CA ILE A 42 -18.33 131.35 -5.64
C ILE A 42 -17.30 130.31 -5.23
N PHE A 43 -16.31 130.68 -4.42
CA PHE A 43 -15.29 129.76 -3.94
C PHE A 43 -15.87 128.67 -3.03
N VAL A 44 -16.76 129.03 -2.09
CA VAL A 44 -17.45 128.07 -1.21
C VAL A 44 -18.35 127.13 -2.01
N PHE A 45 -19.09 127.63 -3.01
CA PHE A 45 -19.92 126.79 -3.86
C PHE A 45 -19.07 125.82 -4.69
N TRP A 46 -17.95 126.29 -5.23
CA TRP A 46 -17.03 125.45 -6.00
C TRP A 46 -16.37 124.37 -5.14
N THR A 47 -15.92 124.69 -3.92
CA THR A 47 -15.34 123.69 -3.00
C THR A 47 -16.40 122.68 -2.55
N GLN A 48 -17.62 123.11 -2.24
CA GLN A 48 -18.69 122.21 -1.80
C GLN A 48 -19.16 121.27 -2.93
N SER A 49 -19.31 121.77 -4.15
CA SER A 49 -19.63 120.93 -5.31
C SER A 49 -18.54 119.88 -5.57
N ALA A 50 -17.28 120.26 -5.40
CA ALA A 50 -16.15 119.37 -5.64
C ALA A 50 -15.95 118.35 -4.49
N VAL A 51 -16.24 118.68 -3.23
CA VAL A 51 -16.23 117.69 -2.13
C VAL A 51 -17.35 116.68 -2.28
N ASN A 52 -18.57 117.12 -2.61
CA ASN A 52 -19.70 116.21 -2.81
C ASN A 52 -19.47 115.23 -3.96
N GLY A 53 -18.87 115.68 -5.07
CA GLY A 53 -18.50 114.81 -6.19
C GLY A 53 -17.52 113.69 -5.79
N ALA A 54 -16.54 114.00 -4.93
CA ALA A 54 -15.59 113.02 -4.46
C ALA A 54 -16.19 112.00 -3.47
N CYS A 55 -17.10 112.43 -2.58
CA CYS A 55 -17.79 111.52 -1.65
C CYS A 55 -18.67 110.49 -2.37
N ALA A 56 -19.41 110.90 -3.42
CA ALA A 56 -20.25 109.98 -4.19
C ALA A 56 -19.41 108.87 -4.86
N GLN A 57 -18.27 109.25 -5.44
CA GLN A 57 -17.37 108.30 -6.08
C GLN A 57 -16.75 107.29 -5.10
N MET A 58 -16.41 107.72 -3.88
CA MET A 58 -15.97 106.81 -2.83
C MET A 58 -17.06 105.80 -2.48
N GLN A 59 -18.31 106.24 -2.35
CA GLN A 59 -19.44 105.40 -1.98
C GLN A 59 -19.72 104.31 -3.02
N ASP A 60 -19.70 104.65 -4.31
CA ASP A 60 -19.87 103.69 -5.42
C ASP A 60 -18.72 102.68 -5.49
N THR A 61 -17.49 103.11 -5.21
CA THR A 61 -16.31 102.22 -5.20
C THR A 61 -16.39 101.20 -4.05
N PHE A 62 -16.81 101.62 -2.85
CA PHE A 62 -17.03 100.70 -1.73
C PHE A 62 -18.22 99.75 -1.96
N ALA A 63 -19.28 100.21 -2.63
CA ALA A 63 -20.40 99.36 -3.04
C ALA A 63 -19.98 98.30 -4.08
N ALA A 64 -19.15 98.67 -5.06
CA ALA A 64 -18.60 97.72 -6.03
C ALA A 64 -17.66 96.69 -5.38
N MET A 65 -16.86 97.09 -4.39
CA MET A 65 -15.99 96.19 -3.60
C MET A 65 -16.75 95.19 -2.72
N THR A 66 -17.99 95.49 -2.35
CA THR A 66 -18.86 94.58 -1.60
C THR A 66 -19.78 93.74 -2.49
N SER A 67 -19.77 93.99 -3.80
CA SER A 67 -20.47 93.21 -4.82
C SER A 67 -19.56 92.16 -5.47
N ASN A 68 -20.14 91.17 -6.14
CA ASN A 68 -19.43 90.07 -6.81
C ASN A 68 -18.47 90.52 -7.95
N ALA A 69 -18.46 91.82 -8.31
CA ALA A 69 -17.57 92.36 -9.32
C ALA A 69 -16.16 92.64 -8.78
N PHE A 70 -16.01 92.94 -7.48
CA PHE A 70 -14.73 93.25 -6.83
C PHE A 70 -13.80 94.14 -7.70
N THR A 71 -14.33 95.23 -8.25
CA THR A 71 -13.59 96.15 -9.12
C THR A 71 -13.44 97.52 -8.48
N CYS A 72 -12.21 98.02 -8.37
CA CYS A 72 -11.94 99.39 -7.94
C CYS A 72 -11.72 100.31 -9.16
N SER A 73 -12.67 101.20 -9.47
CA SER A 73 -12.52 102.22 -10.53
C SER A 73 -12.59 103.65 -9.98
N ILE A 74 -11.44 104.17 -9.54
CA ILE A 74 -11.32 105.58 -9.09
C ILE A 74 -10.87 106.45 -10.26
N THR A 75 -11.55 107.57 -10.56
CA THR A 75 -11.17 108.55 -11.60
C THR A 75 -10.48 109.75 -10.95
N ASP A 76 -9.64 110.50 -11.68
CA ASP A 76 -8.91 111.64 -11.11
C ASP A 76 -9.81 112.83 -10.79
N HIS A 77 -9.65 113.39 -9.58
CA HIS A 77 -10.46 114.51 -9.10
C HIS A 77 -9.56 115.72 -8.75
N PRO A 78 -9.93 116.97 -9.12
CA PRO A 78 -9.06 118.14 -8.97
C PRO A 78 -8.77 118.57 -7.52
N LEU A 79 -9.63 118.21 -6.56
CA LEU A 79 -9.47 118.51 -5.12
C LEU A 79 -9.05 117.33 -4.24
N LEU A 80 -9.04 116.10 -4.77
CA LEU A 80 -8.70 114.90 -4.00
C LEU A 80 -7.41 114.29 -4.53
N GLU A 81 -6.55 113.81 -3.62
CA GLU A 81 -5.37 113.05 -4.01
C GLU A 81 -5.78 111.60 -4.33
N THR A 82 -6.39 111.43 -5.51
CA THR A 82 -6.94 110.15 -6.01
C THR A 82 -5.88 109.06 -6.19
N ALA A 83 -4.60 109.45 -6.31
CA ALA A 83 -3.46 108.55 -6.34
C ALA A 83 -3.26 107.81 -5.01
N ALA A 84 -3.25 108.53 -3.88
CA ALA A 84 -3.06 107.95 -2.56
C ALA A 84 -4.21 107.00 -2.16
N LEU A 85 -5.45 107.33 -2.54
CA LEU A 85 -6.60 106.48 -2.27
C LEU A 85 -6.58 105.18 -3.09
N ARG A 86 -6.18 105.27 -4.36
CA ARG A 86 -6.02 104.10 -5.24
C ARG A 86 -4.90 103.19 -4.74
N GLU A 87 -3.80 103.77 -4.29
CA GLU A 87 -2.65 103.04 -3.74
C GLU A 87 -2.98 102.32 -2.42
N ALA A 88 -3.92 102.84 -1.62
CA ALA A 88 -4.41 102.19 -0.42
C ALA A 88 -5.42 101.05 -0.68
N LEU A 89 -6.30 101.19 -1.69
CA LEU A 89 -7.41 100.26 -1.93
C LEU A 89 -7.06 99.06 -2.84
N ILE A 90 -6.13 99.20 -3.78
CA ILE A 90 -5.70 98.09 -4.66
C ILE A 90 -5.11 96.90 -3.88
N PRO A 91 -4.25 97.10 -2.85
CA PRO A 91 -3.77 96.01 -2.01
C PRO A 91 -4.90 95.26 -1.31
N HIS A 92 -5.96 95.96 -0.88
CA HIS A 92 -7.13 95.33 -0.25
C HIS A 92 -7.97 94.52 -1.24
N GLU A 93 -8.20 95.01 -2.46
CA GLU A 93 -8.86 94.23 -3.53
C GLU A 93 -8.07 92.96 -3.87
N THR A 94 -6.76 93.11 -4.03
CA THR A 94 -5.84 91.99 -4.34
C THR A 94 -5.82 90.99 -3.21
N ALA A 95 -5.78 91.44 -1.95
CA ALA A 95 -5.82 90.58 -0.77
C ALA A 95 -7.17 89.87 -0.61
N LEU A 96 -8.30 90.53 -0.91
CA LEU A 96 -9.62 89.92 -0.86
C LEU A 96 -9.76 88.84 -1.95
N LYS A 97 -9.42 89.16 -3.21
CA LYS A 97 -9.43 88.19 -4.32
C LYS A 97 -8.50 87.01 -4.02
N ALA A 98 -7.29 87.27 -3.53
CA ALA A 98 -6.33 86.21 -3.18
C ALA A 98 -6.79 85.34 -2.00
N ARG A 99 -7.58 85.87 -1.04
CA ARG A 99 -8.18 85.08 0.04
C ARG A 99 -9.37 84.27 -0.46
N LEU A 100 -10.32 84.89 -1.15
CA LEU A 100 -11.52 84.23 -1.67
C LEU A 100 -11.18 83.15 -2.70
N SER A 101 -10.29 83.43 -3.66
CA SER A 101 -9.84 82.43 -4.63
C SER A 101 -9.06 81.28 -3.98
N ARG A 102 -8.37 81.55 -2.85
CA ARG A 102 -7.71 80.49 -2.08
C ARG A 102 -8.72 79.60 -1.37
N ASP A 103 -9.73 80.18 -0.74
CA ASP A 103 -10.77 79.43 -0.04
C ASP A 103 -11.63 78.61 -1.04
N GLU A 104 -11.98 79.19 -2.19
CA GLU A 104 -12.73 78.52 -3.26
C GLU A 104 -11.91 77.38 -3.91
N ALA A 105 -10.62 77.60 -4.16
CA ALA A 105 -9.72 76.55 -4.64
C ALA A 105 -9.46 75.45 -3.58
N MET A 106 -9.42 75.79 -2.29
CA MET A 106 -9.28 74.81 -1.20
C MET A 106 -10.52 73.92 -1.12
N ILE A 107 -11.71 74.52 -1.15
CA ILE A 107 -12.98 73.79 -1.05
C ILE A 107 -13.25 72.96 -2.32
N GLY A 108 -12.92 73.47 -3.50
CA GLY A 108 -13.11 72.79 -4.79
C GLY A 108 -12.23 71.54 -4.99
N ASN A 109 -11.09 71.44 -4.32
CA ASN A 109 -10.19 70.28 -4.40
C ASN A 109 -10.50 69.18 -3.37
N ILE A 110 -11.55 69.33 -2.56
CA ILE A 110 -11.90 68.32 -1.56
C ILE A 110 -12.61 67.14 -2.24
N ILE A 111 -11.94 65.98 -2.22
CA ILE A 111 -12.44 64.71 -2.75
C ILE A 111 -13.36 63.95 -1.79
N THR A 112 -13.42 64.37 -0.53
CA THR A 112 -14.27 63.72 0.48
C THR A 112 -15.72 64.21 0.32
N PRO A 113 -16.73 63.32 0.23
CA PRO A 113 -18.14 63.71 0.22
C PRO A 113 -18.48 64.68 1.37
N MET A 114 -18.84 65.92 1.03
CA MET A 114 -19.08 66.98 2.01
C MET A 114 -20.27 67.86 1.64
N ALA A 115 -20.93 68.40 2.67
CA ALA A 115 -22.01 69.38 2.55
C ALA A 115 -21.97 70.38 3.71
N ILE A 116 -22.50 71.58 3.48
CA ILE A 116 -22.82 72.58 4.50
C ILE A 116 -24.33 72.79 4.43
N VAL A 117 -25.00 72.63 5.58
CA VAL A 117 -26.43 72.89 5.73
C VAL A 117 -26.65 74.15 6.54
N ASP A 118 -27.74 74.86 6.32
CA ASP A 118 -28.17 76.00 7.13
C ASP A 118 -28.80 75.59 8.47
N GLU A 119 -29.23 76.57 9.26
CA GLU A 119 -29.90 76.37 10.55
C GLU A 119 -31.20 75.56 10.44
N GLN A 120 -31.82 75.50 9.26
CA GLN A 120 -33.03 74.74 8.98
C GLN A 120 -32.74 73.38 8.31
N GLY A 121 -31.47 72.96 8.22
CA GLY A 121 -31.08 71.69 7.62
C GLY A 121 -31.15 71.66 6.09
N LYS A 122 -31.24 72.82 5.43
CA LYS A 122 -31.20 72.90 3.95
C LYS A 122 -29.78 73.07 3.46
N ILE A 123 -29.47 72.49 2.32
CA ILE A 123 -28.14 72.52 1.71
C ILE A 123 -27.78 73.95 1.30
N LYS A 124 -26.72 74.51 1.85
CA LYS A 124 -26.08 75.75 1.36
C LYS A 124 -24.98 75.45 0.34
N TRP A 125 -24.26 74.36 0.54
CA TRP A 125 -23.17 73.95 -0.32
C TRP A 125 -22.97 72.43 -0.21
N LEU A 126 -22.52 71.78 -1.28
CA LEU A 126 -22.02 70.41 -1.26
C LEU A 126 -21.07 70.20 -2.43
N ASN A 127 -20.17 69.22 -2.33
CA ASN A 127 -19.29 68.88 -3.44
C ASN A 127 -19.86 67.74 -4.31
N GLU A 128 -19.28 67.57 -5.50
CA GLU A 128 -19.68 66.51 -6.43
C GLU A 128 -19.56 65.11 -5.82
N TYR A 129 -18.63 64.88 -4.90
CA TYR A 129 -18.44 63.58 -4.24
C TYR A 129 -19.60 63.21 -3.32
N MET A 130 -20.29 64.18 -2.73
CA MET A 130 -21.53 63.94 -1.98
C MET A 130 -22.67 63.47 -2.88
N VAL A 131 -22.78 64.04 -4.08
CA VAL A 131 -23.75 63.59 -5.09
C VAL A 131 -23.40 62.18 -5.59
N LYS A 132 -22.12 61.93 -5.88
CA LYS A 132 -21.63 60.60 -6.30
C LYS A 132 -21.84 59.53 -5.23
N LEU A 133 -21.58 59.85 -3.95
CA LEU A 133 -21.76 58.91 -2.83
C LEU A 133 -23.23 58.49 -2.68
N THR A 134 -24.14 59.46 -2.76
CA THR A 134 -25.59 59.23 -2.62
C THR A 134 -26.24 58.74 -3.92
N GLU A 135 -25.52 58.82 -5.03
CA GLU A 135 -25.96 58.48 -6.40
C GLU A 135 -27.20 59.26 -6.87
N ASN A 136 -27.30 60.51 -6.43
CA ASN A 136 -28.34 61.44 -6.89
C ASN A 136 -28.03 62.00 -8.29
N ASP A 137 -29.07 62.41 -9.03
CA ASP A 137 -28.94 62.94 -10.39
C ASP A 137 -28.85 64.48 -10.44
N GLY A 138 -27.77 64.99 -11.02
CA GLY A 138 -27.56 66.41 -11.31
C GLY A 138 -26.23 66.94 -10.80
N ALA A 139 -25.93 68.19 -11.12
CA ALA A 139 -24.78 68.90 -10.56
C ALA A 139 -25.10 69.37 -9.13
N PRO A 140 -24.10 69.58 -8.25
CA PRO A 140 -24.29 70.03 -6.87
C PRO A 140 -25.25 71.20 -6.69
N GLU A 141 -25.22 72.15 -7.62
CA GLU A 141 -26.00 73.39 -7.60
C GLU A 141 -27.50 73.13 -7.65
N LYS A 142 -27.94 72.03 -8.28
CA LYS A 142 -29.36 71.62 -8.37
C LYS A 142 -29.94 71.27 -7.00
N HIS A 143 -29.09 70.89 -6.05
CA HIS A 143 -29.51 70.40 -4.74
C HIS A 143 -29.44 71.48 -3.65
N ILE A 144 -28.88 72.65 -3.96
CA ILE A 144 -28.84 73.78 -3.03
C ILE A 144 -30.27 74.25 -2.69
N GLY A 145 -30.52 74.52 -1.41
CA GLY A 145 -31.81 74.93 -0.87
C GLY A 145 -32.77 73.78 -0.57
N THR A 146 -32.45 72.55 -0.97
CA THR A 146 -33.23 71.36 -0.62
C THR A 146 -32.86 70.83 0.77
N SER A 147 -33.78 70.10 1.41
CA SER A 147 -33.53 69.48 2.72
C SER A 147 -32.44 68.40 2.61
N PHE A 148 -31.44 68.47 3.49
CA PHE A 148 -30.33 67.51 3.48
C PHE A 148 -30.78 66.10 3.86
N SER A 149 -31.73 65.93 4.79
CA SER A 149 -32.29 64.62 5.12
C SER A 149 -32.96 63.96 3.91
N ARG A 150 -33.71 64.74 3.13
CA ARG A 150 -34.34 64.25 1.90
C ARG A 150 -33.35 63.96 0.79
N PHE A 151 -32.31 64.77 0.66
CA PHE A 151 -31.24 64.53 -0.31
C PHE A 151 -30.43 63.27 0.04
N PHE A 152 -30.05 63.11 1.32
CA PHE A 152 -29.14 62.08 1.76
C PHE A 152 -29.86 60.73 1.96
N TYR A 153 -30.97 60.69 2.69
CA TYR A 153 -31.70 59.44 2.99
C TYR A 153 -32.93 59.20 2.11
N GLY A 154 -33.40 60.20 1.36
CA GLY A 154 -34.64 60.10 0.57
C GLY A 154 -35.93 60.27 1.38
N ASP A 155 -35.84 60.47 2.70
CA ASP A 155 -36.97 60.68 3.62
C ASP A 155 -36.76 61.91 4.51
N SER A 156 -37.51 62.04 5.60
CA SER A 156 -37.44 63.19 6.51
C SER A 156 -36.94 62.80 7.91
N ARG A 157 -36.09 61.77 8.01
CA ARG A 157 -35.46 61.39 9.29
C ARG A 157 -34.45 62.44 9.75
N GLU A 158 -34.24 62.53 11.07
CA GLU A 158 -33.20 63.41 11.64
C GLU A 158 -31.81 62.99 11.13
N THR A 159 -31.07 63.94 10.59
CA THR A 159 -29.69 63.76 10.13
C THR A 159 -28.69 64.00 11.26
N VAL A 160 -27.48 63.45 11.12
CA VAL A 160 -26.35 63.75 12.01
C VAL A 160 -26.07 65.27 12.05
N ALA A 161 -26.37 65.98 10.95
CA ALA A 161 -26.25 67.43 10.85
C ALA A 161 -27.29 68.18 11.69
N GLU A 162 -28.56 67.81 11.59
CA GLU A 162 -29.64 68.37 12.40
C GLU A 162 -29.41 68.07 13.90
N HIS A 163 -28.91 66.88 14.22
CA HIS A 163 -28.53 66.53 15.58
C HIS A 163 -27.36 67.38 16.10
N ALA A 164 -26.34 67.64 15.26
CA ALA A 164 -25.22 68.52 15.59
C ALA A 164 -25.65 69.98 15.78
N LEU A 165 -26.59 70.48 14.97
CA LEU A 165 -27.20 71.80 15.10
C LEU A 165 -27.96 71.95 16.42
N ARG A 166 -28.80 70.97 16.75
CA ARG A 166 -29.63 70.97 17.96
C ARG A 166 -28.79 70.90 19.24
N THR A 167 -27.76 70.05 19.25
CA THR A 167 -26.88 69.85 20.41
C THR A 167 -25.75 70.88 20.49
N ARG A 168 -25.45 71.59 19.40
CA ARG A 168 -24.27 72.45 19.23
C ARG A 168 -22.95 71.73 19.52
N GLN A 169 -22.89 70.43 19.27
CA GLN A 169 -21.71 69.59 19.45
C GLN A 169 -21.34 68.88 18.16
N LYS A 170 -20.08 68.48 18.06
CA LYS A 170 -19.62 67.61 16.97
C LYS A 170 -20.26 66.24 17.13
N GLN A 171 -20.81 65.70 16.06
CA GLN A 171 -21.49 64.42 16.04
C GLN A 171 -20.81 63.49 15.04
N SER A 172 -20.75 62.21 15.36
CA SER A 172 -20.33 61.17 14.42
C SER A 172 -21.21 59.94 14.56
N SER A 173 -21.44 59.27 13.43
CA SER A 173 -22.20 58.02 13.39
C SER A 173 -21.64 57.09 12.33
N LYS A 174 -21.48 55.82 12.68
CA LYS A 174 -21.17 54.75 11.73
C LYS A 174 -22.44 53.97 11.45
N THR A 175 -22.78 53.81 10.18
CA THR A 175 -24.03 53.18 9.80
C THR A 175 -23.95 52.58 8.40
N GLU A 176 -24.96 51.77 8.08
CA GLU A 176 -25.19 51.23 6.75
C GLU A 176 -26.12 52.20 6.00
N PHE A 177 -25.82 52.42 4.73
CA PHE A 177 -26.47 53.41 3.90
C PHE A 177 -26.77 52.84 2.53
N ASP A 178 -28.03 52.96 2.11
CA ASP A 178 -28.47 52.64 0.77
C ASP A 178 -28.47 53.88 -0.11
N THR A 179 -27.70 53.82 -1.20
CA THR A 179 -27.70 54.88 -2.20
C THR A 179 -29.04 54.96 -2.92
N ARG A 180 -29.25 56.05 -3.68
CA ARG A 180 -30.47 56.25 -4.45
C ARG A 180 -30.72 55.18 -5.51
N LYS A 181 -29.66 54.52 -6.01
CA LYS A 181 -29.75 53.40 -6.96
C LYS A 181 -29.73 52.02 -6.29
N GLY A 182 -29.76 51.96 -4.95
CA GLY A 182 -29.89 50.72 -4.17
C GLY A 182 -28.58 50.01 -3.87
N HIS A 183 -27.43 50.69 -3.94
CA HIS A 183 -26.17 50.11 -3.50
C HIS A 183 -26.00 50.26 -1.99
N HIS A 184 -25.76 49.14 -1.30
CA HIS A 184 -25.41 49.13 0.11
C HIS A 184 -23.99 49.64 0.33
N LYS A 185 -23.83 50.60 1.25
CA LYS A 185 -22.56 51.18 1.65
C LYS A 185 -22.39 51.18 3.17
N PHE A 186 -21.16 50.99 3.64
CA PHE A 186 -20.78 51.18 5.03
C PHE A 186 -20.14 52.54 5.16
N ILE A 187 -20.79 53.48 5.87
CA ILE A 187 -20.34 54.87 5.93
C ILE A 187 -20.11 55.34 7.37
N SER A 188 -19.22 56.32 7.51
CA SER A 188 -19.06 57.11 8.74
C SER A 188 -19.36 58.56 8.45
N ILE A 189 -20.42 59.07 9.05
CA ILE A 189 -20.89 60.45 8.92
C ILE A 189 -20.31 61.27 10.08
N PHE A 190 -19.74 62.42 9.76
CA PHE A 190 -19.23 63.39 10.73
C PHE A 190 -19.92 64.73 10.48
N SER A 191 -20.45 65.35 11.52
CA SER A 191 -21.01 66.68 11.42
C SER A 191 -20.58 67.60 12.56
N ALA A 192 -20.38 68.87 12.25
CA ALA A 192 -20.00 69.89 13.21
C ALA A 192 -20.78 71.20 12.98
N PRO A 193 -21.23 71.90 14.03
CA PRO A 193 -21.85 73.21 13.87
C PRO A 193 -20.84 74.22 13.32
N VAL A 194 -21.28 75.05 12.38
CA VAL A 194 -20.51 76.14 11.79
C VAL A 194 -21.02 77.45 12.37
N VAL A 195 -20.12 78.27 12.90
CA VAL A 195 -20.41 79.59 13.46
C VAL A 195 -19.76 80.68 12.61
N ASP A 196 -20.37 81.85 12.56
CA ASP A 196 -19.75 83.05 11.97
C ASP A 196 -18.68 83.68 12.88
N PHE A 197 -18.07 84.78 12.42
CA PHE A 197 -17.02 85.49 13.15
C PHE A 197 -17.50 86.13 14.47
N ASP A 198 -18.81 86.32 14.64
CA ASP A 198 -19.45 86.86 15.85
C ASP A 198 -19.94 85.73 16.79
N GLY A 199 -19.67 84.47 16.45
CA GLY A 199 -20.03 83.29 17.24
C GLY A 199 -21.49 82.86 17.08
N LYS A 200 -22.22 83.39 16.11
CA LYS A 200 -23.60 82.98 15.81
C LYS A 200 -23.58 81.73 14.92
N LEU A 201 -24.43 80.77 15.27
CA LEU A 201 -24.59 79.53 14.50
C LEU A 201 -25.19 79.86 13.13
N ILE A 202 -24.53 79.45 12.05
CA ILE A 202 -24.96 79.70 10.66
C ILE A 202 -25.34 78.44 9.90
N GLY A 203 -25.06 77.27 10.48
CA GLY A 203 -25.26 75.99 9.83
C GLY A 203 -24.49 74.84 10.47
N ALA A 204 -24.44 73.71 9.78
CA ALA A 204 -23.58 72.58 10.14
C ALA A 204 -22.85 72.06 8.90
N PHE A 205 -21.61 71.69 9.11
CA PHE A 205 -20.77 71.01 8.14
C PHE A 205 -20.98 69.50 8.27
N VAL A 206 -20.99 68.78 7.15
CA VAL A 206 -21.17 67.33 7.06
C VAL A 206 -20.07 66.76 6.18
N SER A 207 -19.42 65.70 6.64
CA SER A 207 -18.45 64.91 5.90
C SER A 207 -18.82 63.42 6.01
N VAL A 208 -18.72 62.69 4.92
CA VAL A 208 -19.02 61.25 4.91
C VAL A 208 -17.86 60.47 4.32
N ALA A 209 -17.38 59.49 5.08
CA ALA A 209 -16.35 58.55 4.65
C ALA A 209 -16.98 57.19 4.29
N ASP A 210 -16.63 56.64 3.13
CA ASP A 210 -17.07 55.33 2.65
C ASP A 210 -16.03 54.26 3.01
N PHE A 211 -16.43 53.28 3.83
CA PHE A 211 -15.60 52.14 4.26
C PHE A 211 -16.02 50.82 3.60
N THR A 212 -16.92 50.84 2.63
CA THR A 212 -17.50 49.63 2.01
C THR A 212 -16.44 48.67 1.48
N GLY A 213 -15.45 49.20 0.73
CA GLY A 213 -14.36 48.39 0.19
C GLY A 213 -13.47 47.77 1.26
N VAL A 214 -13.32 48.40 2.42
CA VAL A 214 -12.51 47.89 3.54
C VAL A 214 -13.24 46.77 4.25
N VAL A 215 -14.51 46.99 4.62
CA VAL A 215 -15.34 45.99 5.32
C VAL A 215 -15.55 44.73 4.47
N LEU A 216 -15.82 44.89 3.16
CA LEU A 216 -15.97 43.75 2.26
C LEU A 216 -14.66 42.98 2.03
N LYS A 217 -13.53 43.69 1.99
CA LYS A 217 -12.20 43.06 1.88
C LYS A 217 -11.84 42.30 3.17
N GLU A 218 -12.14 42.87 4.34
CA GLU A 218 -11.95 42.21 5.64
C GLU A 218 -12.77 40.91 5.72
N ARG A 219 -14.06 40.95 5.38
CA ARG A 219 -14.91 39.75 5.34
C ARG A 219 -14.36 38.67 4.42
N THR A 220 -13.95 39.04 3.20
CA THR A 220 -13.36 38.11 2.23
C THR A 220 -12.07 37.47 2.77
N ILE A 221 -11.19 38.25 3.40
CA ILE A 221 -9.94 37.74 3.99
C ILE A 221 -10.24 36.77 5.14
N THR A 222 -11.18 37.10 6.02
CA THR A 222 -11.56 36.19 7.12
C THR A 222 -12.11 34.86 6.60
N GLU A 223 -12.96 34.90 5.58
CA GLU A 223 -13.51 33.69 4.97
C GLU A 223 -12.42 32.86 4.25
N GLN A 224 -11.51 33.51 3.53
CA GLN A 224 -10.34 32.85 2.93
C GLN A 224 -9.43 32.22 3.98
N ASN A 225 -9.11 32.93 5.07
CA ASN A 225 -8.28 32.41 6.15
C ASN A 225 -8.92 31.20 6.82
N ASN A 226 -10.22 31.23 7.07
CA ASN A 226 -10.95 30.08 7.62
C ASN A 226 -10.89 28.86 6.69
N ARG A 227 -11.03 29.06 5.38
CA ARG A 227 -10.89 27.97 4.39
C ARG A 227 -9.48 27.41 4.34
N ILE A 228 -8.45 28.27 4.39
CA ILE A 228 -7.05 27.84 4.44
C ILE A 228 -6.78 27.06 5.73
N ALA A 229 -7.23 27.56 6.89
CA ALA A 229 -7.05 26.88 8.17
C ALA A 229 -7.71 25.49 8.19
N SER A 230 -8.90 25.36 7.61
CA SER A 230 -9.56 24.06 7.43
C SER A 230 -8.75 23.13 6.53
N GLY A 231 -8.24 23.64 5.39
CA GLY A 231 -7.41 22.87 4.46
C GLY A 231 -6.08 22.41 5.07
N VAL A 232 -5.42 23.26 5.87
CA VAL A 232 -4.19 22.94 6.62
C VAL A 232 -4.46 21.83 7.64
N LYS A 233 -5.59 21.90 8.36
CA LYS A 233 -5.98 20.85 9.32
C LYS A 233 -6.21 19.51 8.63
N GLU A 234 -6.92 19.49 7.50
CA GLU A 234 -7.16 18.28 6.73
C GLU A 234 -5.87 17.70 6.16
N ALA A 235 -5.02 18.53 5.55
CA ALA A 235 -3.72 18.11 5.02
C ALA A 235 -2.78 17.57 6.12
N THR A 236 -2.82 18.15 7.33
CA THR A 236 -2.05 17.66 8.47
C THR A 236 -2.53 16.28 8.92
N ALA A 237 -3.84 16.06 8.99
CA ALA A 237 -4.42 14.75 9.32
C ALA A 237 -4.06 13.68 8.27
N VAL A 238 -4.07 14.04 6.98
CA VAL A 238 -3.63 13.14 5.89
C VAL A 238 -2.14 12.82 6.02
N ALA A 239 -1.29 13.81 6.33
CA ALA A 239 0.14 13.60 6.53
C ALA A 239 0.42 12.65 7.71
N GLU A 240 -0.31 12.78 8.81
CA GLU A 240 -0.18 11.89 9.97
C GLU A 240 -0.61 10.47 9.65
N SER A 241 -1.75 10.30 8.96
CA SER A 241 -2.21 8.99 8.53
C SER A 241 -1.24 8.32 7.53
N LEU A 242 -0.62 9.11 6.65
CA LEU A 242 0.40 8.60 5.72
C LEU A 242 1.67 8.14 6.46
N ALA A 243 2.10 8.88 7.47
CA ALA A 243 3.25 8.49 8.29
C ALA A 243 2.99 7.18 9.07
N GLU A 244 1.81 7.04 9.66
CA GLU A 244 1.40 5.80 10.35
C GLU A 244 1.34 4.61 9.38
N ALA A 245 0.74 4.79 8.20
CA ALA A 245 0.68 3.74 7.18
C ALA A 245 2.08 3.33 6.69
N ALA A 246 3.00 4.29 6.55
CA ALA A 246 4.39 4.01 6.19
C ALA A 246 5.11 3.20 7.28
N GLU A 247 4.93 3.55 8.56
CA GLU A 247 5.51 2.81 9.68
C GLU A 247 5.01 1.35 9.73
N GLN A 248 3.69 1.16 9.59
CA GLN A 248 3.09 -0.18 9.52
C GLN A 248 3.62 -0.99 8.32
N MET A 249 3.76 -0.36 7.16
CA MET A 249 4.28 -1.04 5.97
C MET A 249 5.76 -1.40 6.14
N SER A 250 6.57 -0.54 6.78
CA SER A 250 7.96 -0.83 7.11
C SER A 250 8.10 -2.06 8.00
N ALA A 251 7.28 -2.16 9.05
CA ALA A 251 7.23 -3.34 9.92
C ALA A 251 6.84 -4.61 9.14
N GLN A 252 5.84 -4.53 8.26
CA GLN A 252 5.40 -5.66 7.44
C GLN A 252 6.48 -6.13 6.45
N ILE A 253 7.23 -5.19 5.87
CA ILE A 253 8.37 -5.49 4.99
C ILE A 253 9.49 -6.18 5.78
N GLY A 254 9.77 -5.73 7.01
CA GLY A 254 10.71 -6.39 7.93
C GLY A 254 10.33 -7.84 8.19
N HIS A 255 9.08 -8.08 8.60
CA HIS A 255 8.57 -9.45 8.81
C HIS A 255 8.62 -10.33 7.56
N SER A 256 8.29 -9.75 6.40
CA SER A 256 8.34 -10.50 5.13
C SER A 256 9.77 -10.86 4.76
N THR A 257 10.73 -9.96 5.01
CA THR A 257 12.16 -10.21 4.76
C THR A 257 12.70 -11.31 5.68
N GLU A 258 12.39 -11.27 6.97
CA GLU A 258 12.73 -12.34 7.92
C GLU A 258 12.13 -13.69 7.50
N GLY A 259 10.85 -13.69 7.08
CA GLY A 259 10.18 -14.90 6.58
C GLY A 259 10.84 -15.48 5.32
N MET A 260 11.37 -14.63 4.43
CA MET A 260 12.12 -15.10 3.26
C MET A 260 13.45 -15.73 3.63
N GLU A 261 14.17 -15.18 4.60
CA GLU A 261 15.42 -15.78 5.10
C GLU A 261 15.16 -17.14 5.77
N GLU A 262 14.10 -17.26 6.58
CA GLU A 262 13.70 -18.56 7.15
C GLU A 262 13.32 -19.56 6.04
N GLN A 263 12.55 -19.12 5.04
CA GLN A 263 12.16 -19.97 3.91
C GLN A 263 13.40 -20.46 3.14
N ARG A 264 14.41 -19.61 2.91
CA ARG A 264 15.67 -20.03 2.27
C ARG A 264 16.41 -21.08 3.11
N ALA A 265 16.51 -20.88 4.42
CA ALA A 265 17.15 -21.84 5.32
C ALA A 265 16.45 -23.21 5.28
N ARG A 266 15.11 -23.23 5.37
CA ARG A 266 14.33 -24.47 5.31
C ARG A 266 14.41 -25.15 3.94
N THR A 267 14.47 -24.37 2.87
CA THR A 267 14.64 -24.88 1.51
C THR A 267 16.01 -25.54 1.33
N ALA A 268 17.07 -24.97 1.93
CA ALA A 268 18.41 -25.57 1.92
C ALA A 268 18.47 -26.89 2.72
N GLU A 269 17.78 -26.97 3.86
CA GLU A 269 17.63 -28.22 4.61
C GLU A 269 16.92 -29.30 3.78
N VAL A 270 15.82 -28.93 3.12
CA VAL A 270 15.07 -29.84 2.23
C VAL A 270 15.95 -30.32 1.07
N ALA A 271 16.73 -29.43 0.43
CA ALA A 271 17.66 -29.81 -0.62
C ALA A 271 18.68 -30.85 -0.14
N THR A 272 19.23 -30.66 1.07
CA THR A 272 20.17 -31.62 1.68
C THR A 272 19.49 -32.97 1.94
N ALA A 273 18.28 -32.96 2.49
CA ALA A 273 17.53 -34.19 2.72
C ALA A 273 17.19 -34.95 1.43
N ILE A 274 16.96 -34.23 0.31
CA ILE A 274 16.75 -34.84 -1.01
C ILE A 274 18.03 -35.50 -1.52
N GLU A 275 19.19 -34.90 -1.30
CA GLU A 275 20.48 -35.50 -1.67
C GLU A 275 20.72 -36.82 -0.91
N GLU A 276 20.46 -36.84 0.40
CA GLU A 276 20.52 -38.05 1.22
C GLU A 276 19.49 -39.11 0.80
N MET A 277 18.28 -38.67 0.44
CA MET A 277 17.23 -39.53 -0.08
C MET A 277 17.65 -40.17 -1.42
N ASN A 278 18.25 -39.41 -2.34
CA ASN A 278 18.77 -39.93 -3.60
C ASN A 278 19.86 -40.99 -3.38
N SER A 279 20.78 -40.76 -2.45
CA SER A 279 21.79 -41.76 -2.06
C SER A 279 21.13 -43.05 -1.58
N THR A 280 20.11 -42.93 -0.72
CA THR A 280 19.38 -44.08 -0.17
C THR A 280 18.60 -44.83 -1.25
N ILE A 281 17.98 -44.13 -2.20
CA ILE A 281 17.26 -44.73 -3.34
C ILE A 281 18.21 -45.55 -4.22
N LEU A 282 19.40 -45.02 -4.53
CA LEU A 282 20.42 -45.74 -5.28
C LEU A 282 20.89 -47.00 -4.55
N GLU A 283 21.05 -46.92 -3.23
CA GLU A 283 21.40 -48.07 -2.41
C GLU A 283 20.29 -49.13 -2.42
N VAL A 284 19.01 -48.73 -2.30
CA VAL A 284 17.86 -49.64 -2.40
C VAL A 284 17.81 -50.32 -3.77
N ALA A 285 17.99 -49.57 -4.85
CA ALA A 285 18.03 -50.11 -6.21
C ALA A 285 19.17 -51.13 -6.38
N ARG A 286 20.37 -50.83 -5.85
CA ARG A 286 21.51 -51.75 -5.88
C ARG A 286 21.22 -53.02 -5.08
N ASN A 287 20.71 -52.88 -3.86
CA ASN A 287 20.38 -54.01 -2.99
C ASN A 287 19.27 -54.89 -3.60
N ALA A 288 18.31 -54.29 -4.31
CA ALA A 288 17.34 -55.04 -5.09
C ALA A 288 18.03 -55.81 -6.24
N GLY A 289 18.95 -55.19 -6.98
CA GLY A 289 19.75 -55.87 -7.99
C GLY A 289 20.52 -57.10 -7.45
N ASP A 290 21.19 -56.93 -6.31
CA ASP A 290 21.95 -58.00 -5.65
C ASP A 290 21.04 -59.13 -5.13
N ALA A 291 19.88 -58.78 -4.56
CA ALA A 291 18.88 -59.75 -4.12
C ALA A 291 18.29 -60.55 -5.29
N ALA A 292 18.05 -59.91 -6.44
CA ALA A 292 17.58 -60.58 -7.64
C ALA A 292 18.62 -61.59 -8.18
N ALA A 293 19.90 -61.21 -8.17
CA ALA A 293 20.98 -62.10 -8.56
C ALA A 293 21.10 -63.32 -7.63
N THR A 294 21.00 -63.11 -6.32
CA THR A 294 21.04 -64.18 -5.31
C THR A 294 19.82 -65.10 -5.43
N ALA A 295 18.62 -64.54 -5.65
CA ALA A 295 17.42 -65.32 -5.95
C ALA A 295 17.62 -66.17 -7.22
N GLY A 296 18.20 -65.61 -8.29
CA GLY A 296 18.54 -66.36 -9.50
C GLY A 296 19.48 -67.53 -9.26
N GLN A 297 20.50 -67.36 -8.40
CA GLN A 297 21.40 -68.43 -7.99
C GLN A 297 20.68 -69.52 -7.18
N ALA A 298 19.85 -69.12 -6.21
CA ALA A 298 19.04 -70.06 -5.43
C ALA A 298 18.09 -70.88 -6.32
N ASN A 299 17.49 -70.25 -7.33
CA ASN A 299 16.63 -70.92 -8.30
C ASN A 299 17.38 -72.02 -9.06
N SER A 300 18.58 -71.70 -9.57
CA SER A 300 19.43 -72.65 -10.28
C SER A 300 19.86 -73.83 -9.39
N MET A 301 20.22 -73.56 -8.14
CA MET A 301 20.59 -74.59 -7.16
C MET A 301 19.41 -75.50 -6.81
N ALA A 302 18.23 -74.94 -6.56
CA ALA A 302 17.03 -75.71 -6.26
C ALA A 302 16.58 -76.55 -7.47
N ALA A 303 16.68 -76.02 -8.69
CA ALA A 303 16.35 -76.75 -9.92
C ALA A 303 17.32 -77.92 -10.15
N THR A 304 18.62 -77.68 -9.95
CA THR A 304 19.64 -78.74 -10.02
C THR A 304 19.41 -79.80 -8.96
N GLY A 305 19.08 -79.40 -7.72
CA GLY A 305 18.73 -80.29 -6.63
C GLY A 305 17.51 -81.15 -6.95
N ALA A 306 16.43 -80.55 -7.48
CA ALA A 306 15.22 -81.26 -7.86
C ALA A 306 15.51 -82.32 -8.93
N GLY A 307 16.29 -81.97 -9.96
CA GLY A 307 16.71 -82.93 -10.99
C GLY A 307 17.63 -84.04 -10.46
N LEU A 308 18.39 -83.80 -9.39
CA LEU A 308 19.19 -84.85 -8.74
C LEU A 308 18.30 -85.80 -7.94
N VAL A 309 17.28 -85.30 -7.27
CA VAL A 309 16.29 -86.12 -6.55
C VAL A 309 15.49 -86.98 -7.52
N ASP A 310 15.06 -86.43 -8.67
CA ASP A 310 14.38 -87.22 -9.70
C ASP A 310 15.23 -88.41 -10.17
N LYS A 311 16.56 -88.23 -10.30
CA LYS A 311 17.49 -89.33 -10.60
C LYS A 311 17.62 -90.35 -9.46
N VAL A 312 17.54 -89.89 -8.21
CA VAL A 312 17.56 -90.80 -7.04
C VAL A 312 16.33 -91.69 -7.05
N ILE A 313 15.15 -91.13 -7.36
CA ILE A 313 13.90 -91.89 -7.49
C ILE A 313 14.04 -92.96 -8.58
N GLU A 314 14.54 -92.61 -9.77
CA GLU A 314 14.78 -93.58 -10.86
C GLU A 314 15.73 -94.73 -10.43
N VAL A 315 16.78 -94.40 -9.66
CA VAL A 315 17.69 -95.41 -9.10
C VAL A 315 16.97 -96.30 -8.08
N MET A 316 16.13 -95.73 -7.20
CA MET A 316 15.37 -96.51 -6.21
C MET A 316 14.38 -97.47 -6.85
N GLU A 317 13.70 -97.05 -7.92
CA GLU A 317 12.84 -97.93 -8.72
C GLU A 317 13.63 -99.11 -9.30
N SER A 318 14.81 -98.85 -9.88
CA SER A 318 15.68 -99.91 -10.41
C SER A 318 16.20 -100.86 -9.32
N VAL A 319 16.55 -100.34 -8.14
CA VAL A 319 16.99 -101.17 -7.01
C VAL A 319 15.83 -102.02 -6.47
N SER A 320 14.61 -101.47 -6.40
CA SER A 320 13.39 -102.20 -6.03
C SER A 320 13.11 -103.35 -7.00
N GLU A 321 13.22 -103.11 -8.31
CA GLU A 321 13.05 -104.13 -9.34
C GLU A 321 14.08 -105.27 -9.18
N LYS A 322 15.36 -104.93 -8.94
CA LYS A 322 16.42 -105.91 -8.70
C LYS A 322 16.20 -106.72 -7.41
N ALA A 323 15.73 -106.08 -6.34
CA ALA A 323 15.40 -106.76 -5.09
C ALA A 323 14.26 -107.77 -5.29
N ASN A 324 13.21 -107.38 -6.03
CA ASN A 324 12.12 -108.27 -6.40
C ASN A 324 12.58 -109.45 -7.28
N GLY A 325 13.49 -109.19 -8.22
CA GLY A 325 14.14 -110.23 -9.03
C GLY A 325 14.90 -111.24 -8.16
N LEU A 326 15.75 -110.77 -7.24
CA LEU A 326 16.50 -111.60 -6.31
C LEU A 326 15.58 -112.46 -5.43
N LYS A 327 14.47 -111.89 -4.95
CA LYS A 327 13.45 -112.63 -4.20
C LYS A 327 12.87 -113.79 -5.01
N SER A 328 12.61 -113.58 -6.30
CA SER A 328 12.13 -114.61 -7.22
C SER A 328 13.18 -115.70 -7.46
N GLU A 329 14.45 -115.33 -7.66
CA GLU A 329 15.55 -116.29 -7.83
C GLU A 329 15.78 -117.14 -6.58
N MET A 330 15.74 -116.54 -5.39
CA MET A 330 15.87 -117.27 -4.13
C MET A 330 14.70 -118.24 -3.89
N ARG A 331 13.48 -117.86 -4.28
CA ARG A 331 12.33 -118.78 -4.26
C ARG A 331 12.58 -119.97 -5.18
N GLY A 332 13.05 -119.74 -6.40
CA GLY A 332 13.40 -120.81 -7.35
C GLY A 332 14.50 -121.73 -6.82
N LEU A 333 15.54 -121.18 -6.19
CA LEU A 333 16.60 -121.97 -5.55
C LEU A 333 16.04 -122.85 -4.40
N GLY A 334 15.12 -122.31 -3.60
CA GLY A 334 14.45 -123.05 -2.54
C GLY A 334 13.64 -124.24 -3.08
N GLU A 335 12.87 -124.02 -4.15
CA GLU A 335 12.09 -125.07 -4.82
C GLU A 335 13.00 -126.15 -5.43
N GLN A 336 14.10 -125.76 -6.10
CA GLN A 336 15.08 -126.71 -6.64
C GLN A 336 15.74 -127.53 -5.54
N ALA A 337 16.16 -126.89 -4.44
CA ALA A 337 16.74 -127.58 -3.30
C ALA A 337 15.73 -128.54 -2.65
N GLN A 338 14.45 -128.18 -2.56
CA GLN A 338 13.37 -129.07 -2.13
C GLN A 338 13.22 -130.29 -3.05
N GLY A 339 13.25 -130.09 -4.37
CA GLY A 339 13.23 -131.18 -5.34
C GLY A 339 14.42 -132.14 -5.18
N ILE A 340 15.63 -131.61 -5.00
CA ILE A 340 16.81 -132.46 -4.73
C ILE A 340 16.66 -133.20 -3.40
N GLY A 341 16.14 -132.55 -2.36
CA GLY A 341 15.89 -133.19 -1.06
C GLY A 341 14.95 -134.40 -1.16
N GLN A 342 13.91 -134.31 -1.99
CA GLN A 342 13.00 -135.44 -2.26
C GLN A 342 13.72 -136.59 -2.97
N ILE A 343 14.56 -136.28 -3.97
CA ILE A 343 15.37 -137.30 -4.68
C ILE A 343 16.33 -137.99 -3.71
N MET A 344 17.00 -137.23 -2.85
CA MET A 344 17.92 -137.78 -1.86
C MET A 344 17.23 -138.70 -0.86
N GLN A 345 15.99 -138.40 -0.46
CA GLN A 345 15.18 -139.29 0.36
C GLN A 345 14.93 -140.63 -0.35
N VAL A 346 14.52 -140.59 -1.62
CA VAL A 346 14.31 -141.81 -2.43
C VAL A 346 15.60 -142.63 -2.56
N ILE A 347 16.75 -142.00 -2.76
CA ILE A 347 18.04 -142.72 -2.84
C ILE A 347 18.39 -143.34 -1.48
N SER A 348 18.13 -142.63 -0.37
CA SER A 348 18.34 -143.16 0.98
C SER A 348 17.47 -144.40 1.23
N ASP A 349 16.20 -144.34 0.83
CA ASP A 349 15.25 -145.45 0.93
C ASP A 349 15.69 -146.65 0.05
N ILE A 350 16.17 -146.40 -1.17
CA ILE A 350 16.74 -147.45 -2.06
C ILE A 350 17.98 -148.08 -1.43
N ALA A 351 18.87 -147.27 -0.84
CA ALA A 351 20.08 -147.77 -0.19
C ALA A 351 19.74 -148.61 1.04
N ASP A 352 18.77 -148.21 1.86
CA ASP A 352 18.28 -149.00 3.00
C ASP A 352 17.64 -150.32 2.56
N GLN A 353 16.81 -150.30 1.52
CA GLN A 353 16.27 -151.52 0.90
C GLN A 353 17.37 -152.43 0.36
N THR A 354 18.39 -151.86 -0.29
CA THR A 354 19.55 -152.61 -0.81
C THR A 354 20.36 -153.23 0.33
N ASN A 355 20.53 -152.51 1.44
CA ASN A 355 21.19 -153.01 2.64
C ASN A 355 20.44 -154.21 3.25
N LEU A 356 19.11 -154.12 3.35
CA LEU A 356 18.25 -155.21 3.81
C LEU A 356 18.28 -156.43 2.87
N LEU A 357 18.25 -156.21 1.54
CA LEU A 357 18.37 -157.28 0.54
C LEU A 357 19.73 -157.98 0.63
N ALA A 358 20.81 -157.21 0.78
CA ALA A 358 22.17 -157.72 0.93
C ALA A 358 22.33 -158.52 2.22
N LEU A 359 21.73 -158.07 3.32
CA LEU A 359 21.70 -158.81 4.59
C LEU A 359 20.99 -160.16 4.43
N ASN A 360 19.81 -160.18 3.80
CA ASN A 360 19.07 -161.40 3.53
C ASN A 360 19.87 -162.37 2.64
N ALA A 361 20.57 -161.85 1.62
CA ALA A 361 21.45 -162.64 0.76
C ALA A 361 22.65 -163.21 1.53
N ALA A 362 23.26 -162.44 2.43
CA ALA A 362 24.36 -162.90 3.28
C ALA A 362 23.92 -164.02 4.24
N ILE A 363 22.72 -163.91 4.81
CA ILE A 363 22.11 -164.95 5.65
C ILE A 363 21.90 -166.25 4.85
N GLU A 364 21.32 -166.16 3.65
CA GLU A 364 21.06 -167.35 2.82
C GLU A 364 22.36 -167.96 2.28
N ALA A 365 23.36 -167.15 1.97
CA ALA A 365 24.69 -167.61 1.58
C ALA A 365 25.41 -168.34 2.73
N ALA A 366 25.30 -167.86 3.97
CA ALA A 366 25.79 -168.56 5.16
C ALA A 366 25.06 -169.90 5.38
N ARG A 367 23.76 -169.93 5.08
CA ARG A 367 22.92 -171.14 5.18
C ARG A 367 23.32 -172.23 4.17
N ALA A 368 23.82 -171.85 3.00
CA ALA A 368 24.31 -172.75 1.96
C ALA A 368 25.72 -173.33 2.23
N GLY A 369 26.39 -172.94 3.33
CA GLY A 369 27.68 -173.49 3.75
C GLY A 369 28.82 -173.20 2.75
N GLU A 370 29.65 -174.20 2.45
CA GLU A 370 30.80 -174.07 1.53
C GLU A 370 30.40 -173.64 0.11
N ALA A 371 29.22 -174.05 -0.38
CA ALA A 371 28.72 -173.67 -1.71
C ALA A 371 28.30 -172.19 -1.82
N GLY A 372 27.94 -171.56 -0.69
CA GLY A 372 27.49 -170.17 -0.61
C GLY A 372 28.61 -169.15 -0.38
N ARG A 373 29.85 -169.60 -0.17
CA ARG A 373 30.97 -168.74 0.28
C ARG A 373 31.27 -167.57 -0.67
N GLY A 374 31.20 -167.80 -1.99
CA GLY A 374 31.36 -166.73 -2.98
C GLY A 374 30.22 -165.72 -2.97
N PHE A 375 28.98 -166.18 -2.77
CA PHE A 375 27.80 -165.31 -2.64
C PHE A 375 27.81 -164.49 -1.35
N ALA A 376 28.30 -165.05 -0.25
CA ALA A 376 28.41 -164.35 1.02
C ALA A 376 29.34 -163.12 0.91
N VAL A 377 30.49 -163.25 0.23
CA VAL A 377 31.42 -162.14 0.00
C VAL A 377 30.79 -161.03 -0.84
N VAL A 378 30.06 -161.39 -1.89
CA VAL A 378 29.35 -160.40 -2.74
C VAL A 378 28.25 -159.70 -1.94
N ALA A 379 27.46 -160.45 -1.15
CA ALA A 379 26.40 -159.89 -0.32
C ALA A 379 26.96 -158.90 0.73
N ASP A 380 28.07 -159.23 1.39
CA ASP A 380 28.73 -158.31 2.33
C ASP A 380 29.30 -157.05 1.65
N GLU A 381 29.80 -157.17 0.42
CA GLU A 381 30.30 -156.01 -0.34
C GLU A 381 29.15 -155.09 -0.78
N VAL A 382 28.01 -155.66 -1.21
CA VAL A 382 26.79 -154.90 -1.52
C VAL A 382 26.25 -154.22 -0.26
N ARG A 383 26.26 -154.91 0.90
CA ARG A 383 25.86 -154.35 2.20
C ARG A 383 26.70 -153.12 2.57
N LYS A 384 28.04 -153.24 2.50
CA LYS A 384 28.95 -152.12 2.74
C LYS A 384 28.75 -150.97 1.77
N LEU A 385 28.48 -151.26 0.49
CA LEU A 385 28.21 -150.24 -0.52
C LEU A 385 26.91 -149.50 -0.19
N ALA A 386 25.86 -150.22 0.21
CA ALA A 386 24.60 -149.65 0.65
C ALA A 386 24.77 -148.74 1.89
N GLU A 387 25.50 -149.20 2.92
CA GLU A 387 25.83 -148.38 4.10
C GLU A 387 26.61 -147.10 3.75
N LYS A 388 27.58 -147.19 2.82
CA LYS A 388 28.30 -146.02 2.30
C LYS A 388 27.37 -145.06 1.55
N THR A 389 26.46 -145.57 0.72
CA THR A 389 25.47 -144.75 0.02
C THR A 389 24.50 -144.08 1.00
N MET A 390 24.04 -144.77 2.04
CA MET A 390 23.22 -144.16 3.11
C MET A 390 23.94 -143.02 3.83
N THR A 391 25.23 -143.20 4.12
CA THR A 391 26.05 -142.17 4.76
C THR A 391 26.23 -140.95 3.85
N ALA A 392 26.60 -141.18 2.58
CA ALA A 392 26.77 -140.12 1.60
C ALA A 392 25.46 -139.37 1.31
N THR A 393 24.33 -140.08 1.21
CA THR A 393 23.02 -139.48 0.99
C THR A 393 22.58 -138.61 2.17
N LYS A 394 22.91 -139.01 3.40
CA LYS A 394 22.67 -138.20 4.60
C LYS A 394 23.52 -136.93 4.61
N GLU A 395 24.80 -137.01 4.23
CA GLU A 395 25.66 -135.83 4.10
C GLU A 395 25.13 -134.85 3.05
N VAL A 396 24.77 -135.33 1.85
CA VAL A 396 24.17 -134.49 0.81
C VAL A 396 22.84 -133.88 1.29
N SER A 397 22.00 -134.65 1.99
CA SER A 397 20.74 -134.14 2.56
C SER A 397 20.97 -132.99 3.54
N ASN A 398 22.05 -133.04 4.35
CA ASN A 398 22.42 -131.95 5.24
C ASN A 398 22.84 -130.69 4.46
N TYR A 399 23.62 -130.83 3.37
CA TYR A 399 23.96 -129.70 2.50
C TYR A 399 22.73 -129.09 1.83
N ILE A 400 21.78 -129.92 1.39
CA ILE A 400 20.52 -129.43 0.80
C ILE A 400 19.69 -128.65 1.82
N ARG A 401 19.58 -129.13 3.06
CA ARG A 401 18.93 -128.36 4.15
C ARG A 401 19.63 -127.03 4.39
N ALA A 402 20.96 -127.02 4.42
CA ALA A 402 21.72 -125.77 4.58
C ALA A 402 21.46 -124.78 3.43
N ILE A 403 21.30 -125.27 2.18
CA ILE A 403 20.92 -124.44 1.03
C ILE A 403 19.49 -123.89 1.20
N GLN A 404 18.53 -124.72 1.62
CA GLN A 404 17.15 -124.28 1.89
C GLN A 404 17.10 -123.20 2.98
N ASP A 405 17.79 -123.42 4.10
CA ASP A 405 17.87 -122.46 5.20
C ASP A 405 18.55 -121.16 4.76
N SER A 406 19.58 -121.25 3.91
CA SER A 406 20.25 -120.08 3.34
C SER A 406 19.34 -119.31 2.39
N ALA A 407 18.60 -120.00 1.51
CA ALA A 407 17.66 -119.37 0.59
C ALA A 407 16.53 -118.66 1.37
N SER A 408 15.97 -119.31 2.40
CA SER A 408 14.93 -118.70 3.24
C SER A 408 15.43 -117.48 4.00
N ARG A 409 16.65 -117.51 4.55
CA ARG A 409 17.25 -116.34 5.22
C ARG A 409 17.50 -115.20 4.25
N ASN A 410 18.01 -115.49 3.06
CA ASN A 410 18.22 -114.48 2.02
C ASN A 410 16.90 -113.86 1.57
N MET A 411 15.83 -114.64 1.40
CA MET A 411 14.50 -114.10 1.10
C MET A 411 14.00 -113.11 2.17
N ALA A 412 14.17 -113.44 3.45
CA ALA A 412 13.76 -112.54 4.54
C ALA A 412 14.59 -111.23 4.54
N ALA A 413 15.90 -111.34 4.32
CA ALA A 413 16.78 -110.16 4.22
C ALA A 413 16.45 -109.30 2.99
N THR A 414 16.09 -109.92 1.86
CA THR A 414 15.61 -109.20 0.67
C THR A 414 14.30 -108.47 0.96
N ASP A 415 13.35 -109.08 1.66
CA ASP A 415 12.09 -108.42 2.04
C ASP A 415 12.30 -107.21 2.95
N GLU A 416 13.18 -107.32 3.94
CA GLU A 416 13.57 -106.18 4.77
C GLU A 416 14.20 -105.07 3.93
N THR A 417 15.06 -105.44 2.98
CA THR A 417 15.72 -104.48 2.06
C THR A 417 14.69 -103.74 1.20
N THR A 418 13.69 -104.45 0.64
CA THR A 418 12.61 -103.83 -0.14
C THR A 418 11.84 -102.80 0.68
N HIS A 419 11.56 -103.09 1.95
CA HIS A 419 10.86 -102.14 2.83
C HIS A 419 11.69 -100.89 3.14
N VAL A 420 13.03 -101.03 3.24
CA VAL A 420 13.93 -99.87 3.39
C VAL A 420 13.96 -99.04 2.11
N ILE A 421 13.95 -99.66 0.94
CA ILE A 421 13.89 -98.98 -0.36
C ILE A 421 12.59 -98.18 -0.49
N GLU A 422 11.43 -98.76 -0.15
CA GLU A 422 10.14 -98.06 -0.16
C GLU A 422 10.15 -96.80 0.72
N LYS A 423 10.76 -96.87 1.91
CA LYS A 423 10.91 -95.70 2.79
C LYS A 423 11.85 -94.66 2.20
N ALA A 424 12.96 -95.08 1.60
CA ALA A 424 13.90 -94.16 0.96
C ALA A 424 13.27 -93.46 -0.25
N ASP A 425 12.47 -94.17 -1.04
CA ASP A 425 11.72 -93.63 -2.17
C ASP A 425 10.69 -92.58 -1.75
N ALA A 426 9.93 -92.85 -0.68
CA ALA A 426 8.98 -91.89 -0.12
C ALA A 426 9.67 -90.60 0.37
N LEU A 427 10.81 -90.72 1.06
CA LEU A 427 11.60 -89.56 1.51
C LEU A 427 12.21 -88.78 0.34
N ALA A 428 12.62 -89.48 -0.72
CA ALA A 428 13.13 -88.82 -1.93
C ALA A 428 12.03 -87.99 -2.60
N HIS A 429 10.80 -88.53 -2.73
CA HIS A 429 9.65 -87.77 -3.24
C HIS A 429 9.36 -86.53 -2.40
N GLU A 430 9.33 -86.65 -1.07
CA GLU A 430 9.09 -85.51 -0.16
C GLU A 430 10.17 -84.43 -0.32
N ALA A 431 11.44 -84.83 -0.46
CA ALA A 431 12.55 -83.90 -0.73
C ALA A 431 12.40 -83.19 -2.10
N GLY A 432 11.93 -83.92 -3.12
CA GLY A 432 11.66 -83.36 -4.46
C GLY A 432 10.55 -82.31 -4.42
N ASP A 433 9.46 -82.59 -3.71
CA ASP A 433 8.35 -81.65 -3.54
C ASP A 433 8.77 -80.40 -2.75
N ALA A 434 9.58 -80.55 -1.70
CA ALA A 434 10.15 -79.43 -0.96
C ALA A 434 11.01 -78.51 -1.86
N LEU A 435 11.84 -79.09 -2.74
CA LEU A 435 12.64 -78.32 -3.70
C LEU A 435 11.76 -77.58 -4.72
N ARG A 436 10.66 -78.20 -5.18
CA ARG A 436 9.68 -77.53 -6.06
C ARG A 436 8.95 -76.37 -5.37
N GLN A 437 8.69 -76.48 -4.07
CA GLN A 437 8.16 -75.36 -3.28
C GLN A 437 9.18 -74.23 -3.16
N ILE A 438 10.46 -74.55 -2.92
CA ILE A 438 11.54 -73.55 -2.88
C ILE A 438 11.64 -72.81 -4.22
N LEU A 439 11.56 -73.52 -5.36
CA LEU A 439 11.53 -72.89 -6.69
C LEU A 439 10.42 -71.84 -6.80
N ASN A 440 9.19 -72.19 -6.40
CA ASN A 440 8.05 -71.25 -6.41
C ASN A 440 8.29 -70.03 -5.50
N PHE A 441 8.87 -70.22 -4.31
CA PHE A 441 9.17 -69.11 -3.41
C PHE A 441 10.24 -68.18 -3.97
N VAL A 442 11.28 -68.74 -4.58
CA VAL A 442 12.36 -67.96 -5.19
C VAL A 442 11.86 -67.15 -6.38
N GLU A 443 10.99 -67.72 -7.22
CA GLU A 443 10.37 -67.00 -8.34
C GLU A 443 9.55 -65.80 -7.84
N ARG A 444 8.68 -66.01 -6.85
CA ARG A 444 7.92 -64.92 -6.22
C ARG A 444 8.82 -63.86 -5.59
N THR A 445 9.93 -64.27 -4.97
CA THR A 445 10.90 -63.34 -4.39
C THR A 445 11.57 -62.50 -5.48
N SER A 446 11.93 -63.11 -6.62
CA SER A 446 12.49 -62.40 -7.77
C SER A 446 11.53 -61.34 -8.33
N ASP A 447 10.24 -61.66 -8.41
CA ASP A 447 9.21 -60.70 -8.85
C ASP A 447 9.05 -59.55 -7.86
N GLN A 448 9.02 -59.82 -6.56
CA GLN A 448 8.96 -58.78 -5.53
C GLN A 448 10.16 -57.85 -5.59
N VAL A 449 11.36 -58.40 -5.76
CA VAL A 449 12.59 -57.62 -5.88
C VAL A 449 12.58 -56.75 -7.14
N ARG A 450 12.03 -57.25 -8.25
CA ARG A 450 11.84 -56.45 -9.47
C ARG A 450 10.88 -55.28 -9.23
N GLY A 451 9.81 -55.51 -8.46
CA GLY A 451 8.90 -54.46 -8.02
C GLY A 451 9.57 -53.39 -7.15
N ILE A 452 10.49 -53.78 -6.26
CA ILE A 452 11.29 -52.84 -5.46
C ILE A 452 12.19 -51.99 -6.35
N ALA A 453 12.85 -52.59 -7.35
CA ALA A 453 13.68 -51.84 -8.29
C ALA A 453 12.88 -50.79 -9.07
N THR A 454 11.71 -51.15 -9.60
CA THR A 454 10.81 -50.19 -10.27
C THR A 454 10.32 -49.09 -9.33
N ALA A 455 10.00 -49.42 -8.07
CA ALA A 455 9.62 -48.42 -7.07
C ALA A 455 10.76 -47.45 -6.77
N ALA A 456 12.00 -47.94 -6.69
CA ALA A 456 13.19 -47.11 -6.50
C ALA A 456 13.41 -46.16 -7.70
N GLU A 457 13.24 -46.62 -8.94
CA GLU A 457 13.29 -45.76 -10.13
C GLU A 457 12.23 -44.65 -10.09
N GLN A 458 10.99 -44.98 -9.69
CA GLN A 458 9.92 -44.00 -9.54
C GLN A 458 10.20 -43.00 -8.42
N GLN A 459 10.77 -43.45 -7.29
CA GLN A 459 11.21 -42.57 -6.22
C GLN A 459 12.31 -41.62 -6.68
N SER A 460 13.29 -42.10 -7.48
CA SER A 460 14.32 -41.24 -8.05
C SER A 460 13.75 -40.13 -8.92
N ALA A 461 12.79 -40.45 -9.80
CA ALA A 461 12.11 -39.46 -10.63
C ALA A 461 11.33 -38.42 -9.79
N THR A 462 10.69 -38.88 -8.72
CA THR A 462 9.96 -38.00 -7.78
C THR A 462 10.93 -37.08 -7.03
N SER A 463 12.07 -37.60 -6.57
CA SER A 463 13.11 -36.81 -5.90
C SER A 463 13.66 -35.71 -6.80
N GLU A 464 13.86 -35.97 -8.10
CA GLU A 464 14.26 -34.93 -9.05
C GLU A 464 13.22 -33.82 -9.19
N GLU A 465 11.93 -34.17 -9.21
CA GLU A 465 10.85 -33.20 -9.29
C GLU A 465 10.75 -32.34 -8.02
N ILE A 466 10.93 -32.96 -6.84
CA ILE A 466 11.02 -32.22 -5.58
C ILE A 466 12.24 -31.29 -5.60
N ASN A 467 13.40 -31.76 -6.07
CA ASN A 467 14.61 -30.92 -6.15
C ASN A 467 14.40 -29.67 -7.03
N ARG A 468 13.77 -29.83 -8.20
CA ARG A 468 13.40 -28.70 -9.07
C ARG A 468 12.42 -27.75 -8.40
N SER A 469 11.44 -28.28 -7.66
CA SER A 469 10.47 -27.48 -6.93
C SER A 469 11.12 -26.68 -5.81
N THR A 470 12.05 -27.28 -5.08
CA THR A 470 12.88 -26.64 -4.04
C THR A 470 13.72 -25.50 -4.62
N ASP A 471 14.37 -25.70 -5.77
CA ASP A 471 15.12 -24.65 -6.46
C ASP A 471 14.22 -23.47 -6.91
N HIS A 472 13.03 -23.79 -7.40
CA HIS A 472 12.03 -22.78 -7.77
C HIS A 472 11.54 -21.97 -6.56
N ILE A 473 11.32 -22.62 -5.41
CA ILE A 473 10.96 -21.95 -4.14
C ILE A 473 12.08 -21.01 -3.69
N ASN A 474 13.35 -21.42 -3.80
CA ASN A 474 14.49 -20.58 -3.48
C ASN A 474 14.56 -19.33 -4.38
N THR A 475 14.31 -19.51 -5.69
CA THR A 475 14.25 -18.40 -6.66
C THR A 475 13.12 -17.42 -6.33
N ILE A 476 11.93 -17.92 -5.95
CA ILE A 476 10.81 -17.08 -5.52
C ILE A 476 11.15 -16.31 -4.25
N ALA A 477 11.79 -16.96 -3.27
CA ALA A 477 12.22 -16.30 -2.03
C ALA A 477 13.21 -15.16 -2.30
N GLU A 478 14.19 -15.38 -3.18
CA GLU A 478 15.15 -14.36 -3.59
C GLU A 478 14.49 -13.19 -4.33
N SER A 479 13.59 -13.47 -5.28
CA SER A 479 12.83 -12.44 -5.98
C SER A 479 11.95 -11.62 -5.03
N THR A 480 11.32 -12.28 -4.06
CA THR A 480 10.48 -11.64 -3.05
C THR A 480 11.31 -10.77 -2.11
N ALA A 481 12.46 -11.25 -1.65
CA ALA A 481 13.40 -10.45 -0.85
C ALA A 481 13.87 -9.19 -1.62
N GLY A 482 14.17 -9.33 -2.92
CA GLY A 482 14.47 -8.18 -3.79
C GLY A 482 13.31 -7.18 -3.88
N ALA A 483 12.08 -7.66 -4.05
CA ALA A 483 10.88 -6.81 -4.06
C ALA A 483 10.66 -6.09 -2.71
N MET A 484 10.91 -6.78 -1.59
CA MET A 484 10.83 -6.20 -0.25
C MET A 484 11.88 -5.10 -0.04
N ALA A 485 13.10 -5.27 -0.56
CA ALA A 485 14.12 -4.23 -0.52
C ALA A 485 13.69 -2.96 -1.27
N VAL A 486 13.08 -3.11 -2.45
CA VAL A 486 12.53 -1.98 -3.21
C VAL A 486 11.35 -1.33 -2.47
N ALA A 487 10.45 -2.14 -1.92
CA ALA A 487 9.32 -1.64 -1.13
C ALA A 487 9.80 -0.85 0.11
N SER A 488 10.86 -1.31 0.78
CA SER A 488 11.44 -0.63 1.93
C SER A 488 11.91 0.78 1.58
N SER A 489 12.58 0.94 0.43
CA SER A 489 13.00 2.24 -0.07
C SER A 489 11.80 3.16 -0.34
N ALA A 490 10.77 2.65 -1.03
CA ALA A 490 9.58 3.44 -1.36
C ALA A 490 8.79 3.87 -0.12
N VAL A 491 8.71 3.01 0.91
CA VAL A 491 8.08 3.33 2.19
C VAL A 491 8.88 4.38 2.96
N THR A 492 10.21 4.30 2.94
CA THR A 492 11.08 5.31 3.53
C THR A 492 10.86 6.67 2.88
N ASP A 493 10.76 6.72 1.55
CA ASP A 493 10.44 7.95 0.82
C ASP A 493 9.05 8.49 1.21
N LEU A 494 8.02 7.64 1.29
CA LEU A 494 6.68 8.04 1.73
C LEU A 494 6.68 8.64 3.14
N ALA A 495 7.43 8.04 4.07
CA ALA A 495 7.57 8.58 5.42
C ALA A 495 8.24 9.97 5.41
N HIS A 496 9.26 10.17 4.56
CA HIS A 496 9.87 11.49 4.36
C HIS A 496 8.87 12.51 3.78
N LEU A 497 8.13 12.16 2.73
CA LEU A 497 7.11 13.05 2.14
C LEU A 497 6.01 13.42 3.14
N ALA A 498 5.56 12.48 3.97
CA ALA A 498 4.59 12.73 5.02
C ALA A 498 5.12 13.72 6.06
N SER A 499 6.38 13.56 6.48
CA SER A 499 7.06 14.47 7.40
C SER A 499 7.21 15.88 6.82
N ASP A 500 7.60 15.98 5.54
CA ASP A 500 7.77 17.26 4.84
C ASP A 500 6.43 17.99 4.66
N LEU A 501 5.36 17.25 4.33
CA LEU A 501 4.01 17.78 4.24
C LEU A 501 3.54 18.32 5.60
N LYS A 502 3.71 17.53 6.67
CA LYS A 502 3.37 17.95 8.05
C LYS A 502 4.14 19.20 8.47
N THR A 503 5.43 19.27 8.17
CA THR A 503 6.27 20.44 8.47
C THR A 503 5.81 21.67 7.70
N SER A 504 5.47 21.52 6.42
CA SER A 504 4.96 22.62 5.58
C SER A 504 3.60 23.14 6.06
N MET A 505 2.69 22.24 6.46
CA MET A 505 1.39 22.62 7.04
C MET A 505 1.55 23.33 8.40
N THR A 506 2.47 22.86 9.24
CA THR A 506 2.77 23.51 10.53
C THR A 506 3.31 24.93 10.32
N ARG A 507 4.18 25.12 9.31
CA ARG A 507 4.69 26.45 8.95
C ARG A 507 3.58 27.38 8.48
N MET A 508 2.70 26.91 7.59
CA MET A 508 1.54 27.68 7.14
C MET A 508 0.59 28.06 8.28
N HIS A 509 0.47 27.23 9.31
CA HIS A 509 -0.35 27.53 10.48
C HIS A 509 0.27 28.62 11.38
N LEU A 510 1.60 28.74 11.43
CA LEU A 510 2.32 29.72 12.25
C LEU A 510 2.47 31.09 11.59
N GLU A 511 2.32 31.18 10.26
CA GLU A 511 2.41 32.43 9.49
C GLU A 511 1.05 33.13 9.29
N GLN A 512 -0.04 32.55 9.81
CA GLN A 512 -1.38 33.17 9.91
C GLN A 512 -1.59 33.79 11.29
#